data_AF-A8UMK2-F1
#
_entry.id   AF-A8UMK2-F1
#
_cell.length_a   1.000
_cell.length_b   1.000
_cell.length_c   1.000
_cell.angle_alpha   90.00
_cell.angle_beta   90.00
_cell.angle_gamma   90.00
#
_symmetry.space_group_name_H-M   'P 1'
#
loop_
_entity.id
_entity.type
_entity.pdbx_description
1 polymer ?
#
loop_
_entity_poly.entity_id
_entity_poly.type
_entity_poly.pdbx_seq_one_letter_code
_entity_poly.pdbx_strand_id
1 'polypeptide(L)'
;MCQLENIKNKIMGTFDFFKSKSKNKPIEILPLGKLMFSSENSEYAYRGKINFLDMEYKTEIVLPTNNRKISEYQLTYFKEIYKNLKGILDFATKMPDSKIELSKSRVESVLIPDKENNNYDIDAEIVITQKDRKIIGKNIYSIILKKLEVVEIITI
;
A
#
# COMPACT_ATOMS: atom_id res chain seq x y z
N MET A 1 -29.71 31.46 -47.60
CA MET A 1 -28.67 30.47 -47.26
C MET A 1 -28.37 30.58 -45.77
N CYS A 2 -28.58 29.51 -45.02
CA CYS A 2 -28.11 29.39 -43.65
C CYS A 2 -26.59 29.26 -43.64
N GLN A 3 -25.86 30.04 -42.84
CA GLN A 3 -24.70 29.54 -42.10
C GLN A 3 -24.61 30.27 -40.75
N LEU A 4 -24.97 29.52 -39.70
CA LEU A 4 -24.64 29.76 -38.31
C LEU A 4 -23.17 29.41 -38.12
N GLU A 5 -22.32 30.34 -37.70
CA GLU A 5 -21.01 30.01 -37.14
C GLU A 5 -20.92 30.39 -35.66
N ASN A 6 -20.95 29.31 -34.89
CA ASN A 6 -20.63 29.11 -33.47
C ASN A 6 -19.74 30.16 -32.80
N ILE A 7 -20.36 30.95 -31.91
CA ILE A 7 -19.69 31.50 -30.73
C ILE A 7 -19.48 30.34 -29.75
N LYS A 8 -18.34 29.64 -29.83
CA LYS A 8 -17.84 28.83 -28.69
C LYS A 8 -17.02 29.73 -27.77
N ASN A 9 -17.71 30.63 -27.08
CA ASN A 9 -17.19 31.19 -25.84
C ASN A 9 -17.11 30.03 -24.84
N LYS A 10 -15.91 29.50 -24.67
CA LYS A 10 -15.59 28.53 -23.62
C LYS A 10 -15.66 29.29 -22.29
N ILE A 11 -16.86 29.33 -21.70
CA ILE A 11 -17.08 29.80 -20.34
C ILE A 11 -16.25 28.88 -19.44
N MET A 12 -15.06 29.33 -19.07
CA MET A 12 -14.25 28.69 -18.03
C MET A 12 -14.98 28.93 -16.71
N GLY A 13 -15.69 27.92 -16.23
CA GLY A 13 -16.41 28.00 -14.97
C GLY A 13 -15.44 28.23 -13.81
N THR A 14 -15.90 28.92 -12.77
CA THR A 14 -15.19 29.08 -11.49
C THR A 14 -14.74 27.76 -10.86
N PHE A 15 -15.32 26.63 -11.27
CA PHE A 15 -14.90 25.27 -10.90
C PHE A 15 -13.58 24.80 -11.54
N ASP A 16 -13.14 25.39 -12.65
CA ASP A 16 -11.82 25.07 -13.24
C ASP A 16 -10.66 25.71 -12.43
N PHE A 17 -10.95 26.69 -11.57
CA PHE A 17 -9.96 27.31 -10.68
C PHE A 17 -9.52 26.37 -9.54
N PHE A 18 -10.37 25.40 -9.15
CA PHE A 18 -10.04 24.37 -8.15
C PHE A 18 -9.38 23.13 -8.74
N LYS A 19 -9.17 23.07 -10.06
CA LYS A 19 -8.27 22.06 -10.65
C LYS A 19 -6.82 22.47 -10.44
N SER A 20 -6.39 22.63 -9.19
CA SER A 20 -4.98 22.51 -8.84
C SER A 20 -4.58 21.05 -9.08
N LYS A 21 -4.29 20.73 -10.33
CA LYS A 21 -3.58 19.50 -10.68
C LYS A 21 -2.14 19.64 -10.18
N SER A 22 -1.92 19.60 -8.87
CA SER A 22 -0.68 19.03 -8.37
C SER A 22 -0.73 17.57 -8.75
N LYS A 23 -0.38 17.27 -10.01
CA LYS A 23 -0.09 15.90 -10.42
C LYS A 23 1.10 15.51 -9.57
N ASN A 24 0.87 14.86 -8.43
CA ASN A 24 1.94 14.23 -7.66
C ASN A 24 2.62 13.28 -8.64
N LYS A 25 3.77 13.70 -9.16
CA LYS A 25 4.51 12.90 -10.12
C LYS A 25 5.00 11.67 -9.36
N PRO A 26 4.84 10.46 -9.91
CA PRO A 26 5.46 9.29 -9.31
C PRO A 26 6.97 9.52 -9.22
N ILE A 27 7.54 9.25 -8.06
CA ILE A 27 8.97 9.25 -7.81
C ILE A 27 9.42 7.79 -7.88
N GLU A 28 10.47 7.53 -8.65
CA GLU A 28 11.09 6.22 -8.71
C GLU A 28 12.12 6.10 -7.59
N ILE A 29 11.93 5.10 -6.73
CA ILE A 29 12.77 4.85 -5.58
C ILE A 29 13.23 3.42 -5.68
N LEU A 30 14.51 3.19 -5.97
CA LEU A 30 15.06 1.84 -5.97
C LEU A 30 15.20 1.36 -4.51
N PRO A 31 14.77 0.15 -4.13
CA PRO A 31 14.18 -0.92 -4.95
C PRO A 31 12.63 -0.94 -5.01
N LEU A 32 11.95 0.04 -4.41
CA LEU A 32 10.48 0.14 -4.30
C LEU A 32 9.75 0.45 -5.61
N GLY A 33 10.47 0.84 -6.67
CA GLY A 33 9.88 1.22 -7.95
C GLY A 33 9.19 2.58 -7.90
N LYS A 34 8.11 2.74 -8.69
CA LYS A 34 7.40 4.02 -8.84
C LYS A 34 6.38 4.19 -7.72
N LEU A 35 6.61 5.18 -6.86
CA LEU A 35 5.73 5.56 -5.76
C LEU A 35 5.11 6.93 -6.01
N MET A 36 3.82 7.07 -5.72
CA MET A 36 3.13 8.35 -5.70
C MET A 36 3.00 8.83 -4.27
N PHE A 37 3.33 10.09 -4.05
CA PHE A 37 2.99 10.78 -2.81
C PHE A 37 1.49 11.05 -2.78
N SER A 38 0.82 10.77 -1.66
CA SER A 38 -0.54 11.21 -1.40
C SER A 38 -0.73 11.63 0.05
N SER A 39 -1.75 12.46 0.28
CA SER A 39 -2.11 13.00 1.58
C SER A 39 -3.60 12.78 1.82
N GLU A 40 -3.95 12.02 2.85
CA GLU A 40 -5.33 11.68 3.20
C GLU A 40 -5.47 11.74 4.72
N ASN A 41 -6.58 12.28 5.24
CA ASN A 41 -6.89 12.32 6.68
C ASN A 41 -5.74 12.85 7.57
N SER A 42 -5.06 13.91 7.12
CA SER A 42 -3.89 14.51 7.79
C SER A 42 -2.63 13.62 7.85
N GLU A 43 -2.61 12.48 7.15
CA GLU A 43 -1.44 11.64 6.99
C GLU A 43 -0.83 11.79 5.59
N TYR A 44 0.49 11.77 5.53
CA TYR A 44 1.22 11.69 4.27
C TYR A 44 1.73 10.27 4.07
N ALA A 45 1.64 9.73 2.86
CA ALA A 45 2.31 8.48 2.54
C ALA A 45 2.78 8.43 1.09
N TYR A 46 3.80 7.60 0.86
CA TYR A 46 4.16 7.15 -0.47
C TYR A 46 3.50 5.81 -0.76
N ARG A 47 2.82 5.71 -1.90
CA ARG A 47 2.07 4.53 -2.31
C ARG A 47 2.46 4.06 -3.70
N GLY A 48 2.57 2.76 -3.91
CA GLY A 48 2.85 2.21 -5.24
C GLY A 48 2.57 0.73 -5.30
N LYS A 49 2.78 0.13 -6.47
CA LYS A 49 2.57 -1.31 -6.69
C LYS A 49 3.85 -1.95 -7.17
N ILE A 50 4.27 -3.00 -6.48
CA ILE A 50 5.47 -3.77 -6.82
C ILE A 50 5.15 -5.23 -7.07
N ASN A 51 6.07 -5.93 -7.73
CA ASN A 51 6.08 -7.39 -7.76
C ASN A 51 7.06 -7.86 -6.69
N PHE A 52 6.59 -8.59 -5.68
CA PHE A 52 7.50 -9.40 -4.86
C PHE A 52 8.00 -10.58 -5.68
N LEU A 53 9.22 -11.06 -5.38
CA LEU A 53 9.74 -12.30 -5.96
C LEU A 53 8.74 -13.43 -5.67
N ASP A 54 8.50 -14.27 -6.67
CA ASP A 54 7.65 -15.46 -6.57
C ASP A 54 6.16 -15.20 -6.24
N MET A 55 5.68 -13.96 -6.42
CA MET A 55 4.26 -13.63 -6.32
C MET A 55 3.66 -13.30 -7.69
N GLU A 56 2.52 -13.94 -7.99
CA GLU A 56 1.78 -13.75 -9.25
C GLU A 56 1.20 -12.32 -9.36
N TYR A 57 0.81 -11.73 -8.24
CA TYR A 57 0.09 -10.46 -8.21
C TYR A 57 0.93 -9.33 -7.64
N LYS A 58 0.69 -8.13 -8.17
CA LYS A 58 1.23 -6.90 -7.60
C LYS A 58 0.69 -6.65 -6.20
N THR A 59 1.59 -6.27 -5.32
CA THR A 59 1.32 -5.87 -3.94
C THR A 59 1.46 -4.36 -3.81
N GLU A 60 0.52 -3.73 -3.12
CA GLU A 60 0.59 -2.32 -2.78
C GLU A 60 1.61 -2.10 -1.66
N ILE A 61 2.50 -1.14 -1.83
CA ILE A 61 3.39 -0.67 -0.78
C ILE A 61 2.87 0.67 -0.29
N VAL A 62 2.74 0.80 1.02
CA VAL A 62 2.32 2.03 1.70
C VAL A 62 3.40 2.43 2.70
N LEU A 63 3.93 3.63 2.55
CA LEU A 63 5.00 4.17 3.39
C LEU A 63 4.54 5.48 4.03
N PRO A 64 3.81 5.40 5.15
CA PRO A 64 3.42 6.57 5.93
C PRO A 64 4.65 7.38 6.35
N THR A 65 4.57 8.70 6.28
CA THR A 65 5.69 9.61 6.58
C THR A 65 5.18 10.88 7.24
N ASN A 66 5.93 11.40 8.21
CA ASN A 66 5.62 12.68 8.85
C ASN A 66 6.28 13.87 8.14
N ASN A 67 7.40 13.64 7.47
CA ASN A 67 8.28 14.68 6.91
C ASN A 67 8.26 14.71 5.37
N ARG A 68 7.27 14.04 4.74
CA ARG A 68 7.14 13.91 3.28
C ARG A 68 8.40 13.35 2.62
N LYS A 69 9.12 12.49 3.33
CA LYS A 69 10.30 11.77 2.84
C LYS A 69 10.20 10.31 3.27
N ILE A 70 10.74 9.43 2.44
CA ILE A 70 10.94 8.03 2.81
C ILE A 70 12.25 7.94 3.58
N SER A 71 12.22 7.41 4.80
CA SER A 71 13.44 7.25 5.60
C SER A 71 14.25 6.04 5.19
N GLU A 72 15.53 6.05 5.56
CA GLU A 72 16.42 4.89 5.41
C GLU A 72 15.90 3.67 6.20
N TYR A 73 15.24 3.90 7.34
CA TYR A 73 14.56 2.85 8.09
C TYR A 73 13.53 2.13 7.22
N GLN A 74 12.61 2.87 6.59
CA GLN A 74 11.57 2.29 5.73
C GLN A 74 12.16 1.52 4.55
N LEU A 75 13.18 2.09 3.90
CA LEU A 75 13.89 1.44 2.78
C LEU A 75 14.58 0.14 3.20
N THR A 76 15.22 0.14 4.36
CA THR A 76 15.93 -1.02 4.90
C THR A 76 14.94 -2.11 5.30
N TYR A 77 13.90 -1.74 6.03
CA TYR A 77 12.87 -2.66 6.48
C TYR A 77 12.13 -3.30 5.29
N PHE A 78 11.84 -2.52 4.25
CA PHE A 78 11.29 -3.04 3.00
C PHE A 78 12.21 -4.09 2.37
N LYS A 79 13.52 -3.84 2.28
CA LYS A 79 14.48 -4.80 1.71
C LYS A 79 14.48 -6.12 2.48
N GLU A 80 14.36 -6.05 3.81
CA GLU A 80 14.32 -7.23 4.66
C GLU A 80 13.00 -8.00 4.50
N ILE A 81 11.84 -7.32 4.45
CA ILE A 81 10.57 -7.96 4.12
C ILE A 81 10.66 -8.60 2.72
N TYR A 82 11.17 -7.88 1.73
CA TYR A 82 11.27 -8.36 0.35
C TYR A 82 12.08 -9.65 0.21
N LYS A 83 13.18 -9.77 0.96
CA LYS A 83 14.01 -10.99 0.98
C LYS A 83 13.36 -12.13 1.78
N ASN A 84 12.67 -11.81 2.86
CA ASN A 84 12.20 -12.79 3.84
C ASN A 84 10.69 -13.05 3.79
N LEU A 85 9.96 -12.47 2.83
CA LEU A 85 8.50 -12.48 2.78
C LEU A 85 7.93 -13.89 2.90
N LYS A 86 8.50 -14.84 2.14
CA LYS A 86 8.07 -16.24 2.20
C LYS A 86 8.21 -16.82 3.61
N GLY A 87 9.35 -16.59 4.27
CA GLY A 87 9.58 -17.05 5.64
C GLY A 87 8.63 -16.41 6.65
N ILE A 88 8.34 -15.11 6.51
CA ILE A 88 7.37 -14.38 7.34
C ILE A 88 5.98 -15.01 7.19
N LEU A 89 5.53 -15.24 5.95
CA LEU A 89 4.24 -15.84 5.66
C LEU A 89 4.16 -17.30 6.15
N ASP A 90 5.20 -18.09 5.93
CA ASP A 90 5.28 -19.47 6.40
C ASP A 90 5.21 -19.53 7.94
N PHE A 91 5.86 -18.61 8.65
CA PHE A 91 5.74 -18.51 10.09
C PHE A 91 4.33 -18.08 10.53
N ALA A 92 3.73 -17.11 9.86
CA ALA A 92 2.38 -16.65 10.15
C ALA A 92 1.35 -17.79 10.06
N THR A 93 1.50 -18.75 9.13
CA THR A 93 0.61 -19.93 9.07
C THR A 93 0.74 -20.90 10.25
N LYS A 94 1.87 -20.86 10.97
CA LYS A 94 2.18 -21.76 12.07
C LYS A 94 1.83 -21.17 13.44
N MET A 95 1.39 -19.91 13.51
CA MET A 95 0.94 -19.32 14.76
C MET A 95 -0.30 -20.06 15.30
N PRO A 96 -0.44 -20.22 16.62
CA PRO A 96 -1.50 -21.04 17.22
C PRO A 96 -2.92 -20.71 16.75
N ASP A 97 -3.22 -19.43 16.53
CA ASP A 97 -4.56 -18.95 16.13
C ASP A 97 -4.69 -18.68 14.62
N SER A 98 -3.68 -19.06 13.83
CA SER A 98 -3.67 -18.79 12.40
C SER A 98 -4.61 -19.70 11.63
N LYS A 99 -5.43 -19.09 10.77
CA LYS A 99 -6.31 -19.77 9.80
C LYS A 99 -5.89 -19.49 8.35
N ILE A 100 -4.66 -19.02 8.18
CA ILE A 100 -4.13 -18.60 6.88
C ILE A 100 -3.72 -19.83 6.08
N GLU A 101 -4.25 -19.94 4.87
CA GLU A 101 -3.84 -20.92 3.86
C GLU A 101 -3.16 -20.18 2.70
N LEU A 102 -1.82 -20.19 2.65
CA LEU A 102 -1.06 -19.41 1.66
C LEU A 102 -1.39 -19.77 0.20
N SER A 103 -1.73 -21.03 -0.08
CA SER A 103 -2.10 -21.49 -1.44
C SER A 103 -3.39 -20.85 -1.97
N LYS A 104 -4.21 -20.25 -1.10
CA LYS A 104 -5.45 -19.56 -1.44
C LYS A 104 -5.39 -18.07 -1.12
N SER A 105 -4.22 -17.59 -0.67
CA SER A 105 -4.03 -16.23 -0.19
C SER A 105 -3.31 -15.38 -1.23
N ARG A 106 -3.57 -14.09 -1.19
CA ARG A 106 -2.85 -13.07 -1.95
C ARG A 106 -2.41 -11.97 -1.01
N VAL A 107 -1.15 -11.55 -1.11
CA VAL A 107 -0.67 -10.34 -0.43
C VAL A 107 -1.19 -9.12 -1.17
N GLU A 108 -2.07 -8.36 -0.52
CA GLU A 108 -2.67 -7.16 -1.10
C GLU A 108 -1.79 -5.94 -0.83
N SER A 109 -1.32 -5.76 0.41
CA SER A 109 -0.49 -4.62 0.77
C SER A 109 0.57 -4.93 1.83
N VAL A 110 1.63 -4.12 1.81
CA VAL A 110 2.62 -4.02 2.89
C VAL A 110 2.71 -2.56 3.30
N LEU A 111 2.45 -2.30 4.58
CA LEU A 111 2.58 -0.98 5.20
C LEU A 111 3.84 -0.97 6.07
N ILE A 112 4.70 0.04 5.90
CA ILE A 112 5.89 0.23 6.73
C ILE A 112 5.89 1.69 7.19
N PRO A 113 5.46 1.97 8.43
CA PRO A 113 5.47 3.33 8.94
C PRO A 113 6.91 3.82 9.13
N ASP A 114 7.09 5.13 9.16
CA ASP A 114 8.34 5.70 9.64
C ASP A 114 8.50 5.41 11.14
N LYS A 115 9.74 5.17 11.61
CA LYS A 115 10.01 4.93 13.03
C LYS A 115 9.64 6.14 13.92
N GLU A 116 9.67 7.34 13.35
CA GLU A 116 9.25 8.57 14.03
C GLU A 116 7.74 8.83 13.90
N ASN A 117 7.00 7.93 13.26
CA ASN A 117 5.55 8.06 13.11
C ASN A 117 4.79 7.47 14.30
N ASN A 118 4.48 8.34 15.26
CA ASN A 118 3.74 8.01 16.47
C ASN A 118 2.30 7.53 16.26
N ASN A 119 1.76 7.59 15.03
CA ASN A 119 0.44 7.03 14.73
C ASN A 119 0.44 5.50 14.67
N TYR A 120 1.62 4.87 14.61
CA TYR A 120 1.77 3.43 14.46
C TYR A 120 2.64 2.85 15.59
N ASP A 121 2.11 1.85 16.31
CA ASP A 121 2.87 1.01 17.25
C ASP A 121 3.23 -0.34 16.60
N ILE A 122 3.68 -0.30 15.35
CA ILE A 122 4.10 -1.48 14.57
C ILE A 122 5.31 -1.10 13.71
N ASP A 123 6.16 -2.06 13.37
CA ASP A 123 7.25 -1.83 12.42
C ASP A 123 6.82 -2.11 10.97
N ALA A 124 5.86 -3.02 10.77
CA ALA A 124 5.16 -3.19 9.51
C ALA A 124 3.86 -3.98 9.67
N GLU A 125 3.00 -3.89 8.67
CA GLU A 125 1.80 -4.70 8.51
C GLU A 125 1.81 -5.32 7.11
N ILE A 126 1.45 -6.61 7.02
CA ILE A 126 1.23 -7.30 5.75
C ILE A 126 -0.24 -7.73 5.70
N VAL A 127 -0.98 -7.18 4.75
CA VAL A 127 -2.39 -7.52 4.55
C VAL A 127 -2.50 -8.60 3.48
N ILE A 128 -3.16 -9.70 3.82
CA ILE A 128 -3.45 -10.79 2.92
C ILE A 128 -4.96 -10.98 2.77
N THR A 129 -5.40 -11.36 1.57
CA THR A 129 -6.78 -11.80 1.33
C THR A 129 -6.81 -13.26 0.96
N GLN A 130 -7.74 -14.01 1.54
CA GLN A 130 -7.97 -15.41 1.23
C GLN A 130 -9.37 -15.58 0.66
N LYS A 131 -9.46 -16.15 -0.55
CA LYS A 131 -10.76 -16.51 -1.12
C LYS A 131 -11.28 -17.76 -0.42
N ASP A 132 -12.42 -17.64 0.25
CA ASP A 132 -13.18 -18.80 0.69
C ASP A 132 -14.17 -19.19 -0.41
N ARG A 133 -14.19 -20.46 -0.80
CA ARG A 133 -15.15 -20.96 -1.80
C ARG A 133 -16.54 -21.19 -1.23
N LYS A 134 -16.67 -21.25 0.10
CA LYS A 134 -17.93 -21.55 0.80
C LYS A 134 -18.70 -20.30 1.24
N ILE A 135 -18.03 -19.16 1.33
CA ILE A 135 -18.62 -17.88 1.77
C ILE A 135 -18.55 -16.90 0.59
N ILE A 136 -19.62 -16.14 0.36
CA ILE A 136 -19.61 -15.03 -0.59
C ILE A 136 -18.78 -13.90 0.06
N GLY A 137 -17.46 -13.97 -0.08
CA GLY A 137 -16.55 -13.03 0.58
C GLY A 137 -15.09 -13.43 0.45
N LYS A 138 -14.22 -12.62 1.05
CA LYS A 138 -12.81 -12.92 1.26
C LYS A 138 -12.50 -12.72 2.73
N ASN A 139 -11.76 -13.63 3.33
CA ASN A 139 -11.18 -13.38 4.65
C ASN A 139 -10.00 -12.43 4.45
N ILE A 140 -9.90 -11.42 5.30
CA ILE A 140 -8.79 -10.47 5.29
C ILE A 140 -8.01 -10.73 6.58
N TYR A 141 -6.69 -10.91 6.44
CA TYR A 141 -5.82 -11.02 7.60
C TYR A 141 -4.77 -9.93 7.56
N SER A 142 -4.53 -9.32 8.71
CA SER A 142 -3.45 -8.38 8.95
C SER A 142 -2.38 -9.08 9.79
N ILE A 143 -1.18 -9.21 9.23
CA ILE A 143 0.00 -9.80 9.89
C ILE A 143 0.84 -8.64 10.42
N ILE A 144 0.91 -8.51 11.73
CA ILE A 144 1.62 -7.42 12.41
C ILE A 144 3.05 -7.84 12.71
N LEU A 145 4.01 -6.99 12.32
CA LEU A 145 5.43 -7.21 12.52
C LEU A 145 6.01 -6.21 13.53
N LYS A 146 6.82 -6.72 14.45
CA LYS A 146 7.80 -5.94 15.23
C LYS A 146 9.17 -6.59 15.12
N LYS A 147 10.22 -5.82 14.79
CA LYS A 147 11.59 -6.30 14.57
C LYS A 147 11.69 -7.50 13.62
N LEU A 148 10.88 -7.48 12.56
CA LEU A 148 10.71 -8.54 11.54
C LEU A 148 10.11 -9.86 12.06
N GLU A 149 9.63 -9.89 13.30
CA GLU A 149 8.93 -11.04 13.87
C GLU A 149 7.42 -10.82 13.78
N VAL A 150 6.68 -11.88 13.47
CA VAL A 150 5.22 -11.86 13.52
C VAL A 150 4.80 -11.88 14.98
N VAL A 151 4.18 -10.79 15.43
CA VAL A 151 3.69 -10.65 16.82
C VAL A 151 2.20 -10.93 16.95
N GLU A 152 1.43 -10.65 15.91
CA GLU A 152 -0.02 -10.77 15.94
C GLU A 152 -0.59 -11.02 14.54
N ILE A 153 -1.71 -11.73 14.48
CA ILE A 153 -2.51 -11.91 13.26
C ILE A 153 -3.95 -11.54 13.58
N ILE A 154 -4.46 -10.49 12.93
CA ILE A 154 -5.81 -9.98 13.11
C ILE A 154 -6.66 -10.42 11.93
N THR A 155 -7.86 -10.93 12.18
CA THR A 155 -8.87 -11.20 11.13
C THR A 155 -9.82 -10.01 11.03
N ILE A 156 -10.02 -9.49 9.82
CA ILE A 156 -10.86 -8.31 9.53
C ILE A 156 -12.13 -8.75 8.78
#